data_AF-A0A820IRV2-F1
#
_entry.id   AF-A0A820IRV2-F1
#
_cell.length_a   1.000
_cell.length_b   1.000
_cell.length_c   1.000
_cell.angle_alpha   90.00
_cell.angle_beta   90.00
_cell.angle_gamma   90.00
#
_symmetry.space_group_name_H-M   'P 1'
#
loop_
_entity.id
_entity.type
_entity.pdbx_description
1 polymer ?
#
loop_
_entity_poly.entity_id
_entity_poly.type
_entity_poly.pdbx_seq_one_letter_code
_entity_poly.pdbx_strand_id
1 'polypeptide(L)'
;MLAVLDTLNYCDGHCENLIAHGEYPYLIDSETLFQNFPLDELEVQIGSLKQERSISFTGLIEKSDYIKKCDRSESCSAFQAAGYIKKIFQPRIINDHTDDIKVRFIRNENDIMADESSTEPIYTILQNAPCLDKQAYTIESFLDESIEGYMHTYQHIKNHAEVLLDGDNEFWCAIKKITSAREVIRTTLFYAMLIRRLQQPQFSANQEVARQYLEG
;
A
#
# COMPACT_ATOMS: atom_id res chain seq x y z
N MET A 1 -8.43 4.24 14.81
CA MET A 1 -7.30 3.62 14.08
C MET A 1 -6.62 4.61 13.14
N LEU A 2 -7.31 5.14 12.12
CA LEU A 2 -6.72 6.03 11.11
C LEU A 2 -5.92 7.22 11.67
N ALA A 3 -6.47 7.96 12.65
CA ALA A 3 -5.75 9.07 13.29
C ALA A 3 -4.49 8.63 14.06
N VAL A 4 -4.50 7.42 14.65
CA VAL A 4 -3.35 6.85 15.35
C VAL A 4 -2.27 6.49 14.33
N LEU A 5 -2.62 5.79 13.26
CA LEU A 5 -1.68 5.38 12.21
C LEU A 5 -1.09 6.57 11.46
N ASP A 6 -1.92 7.59 11.19
CA ASP A 6 -1.40 8.87 10.71
C ASP A 6 -0.40 9.41 11.74
N THR A 7 -0.79 9.68 12.99
CA THR A 7 0.12 10.24 14.01
C THR A 7 1.46 9.50 14.14
N LEU A 8 1.46 8.17 14.05
CA LEU A 8 2.66 7.33 14.16
C LEU A 8 3.46 7.19 12.85
N ASN A 9 3.13 7.98 11.83
CA ASN A 9 3.78 7.95 10.51
C ASN A 9 3.76 6.57 9.86
N TYR A 10 2.64 5.85 9.97
CA TYR A 10 2.44 4.63 9.20
C TYR A 10 2.47 4.96 7.70
N CYS A 11 2.98 4.03 6.89
CA CYS A 11 2.89 4.07 5.43
C CYS A 11 2.62 2.67 4.88
N ASP A 12 2.48 2.55 3.55
CA ASP A 12 2.30 1.26 2.87
C ASP A 12 0.98 0.54 3.23
N GLY A 13 -0.05 1.30 3.64
CA GLY A 13 -1.34 0.77 4.05
C GLY A 13 -2.22 0.30 2.90
N HIS A 14 -2.03 -0.92 2.45
CA HIS A 14 -2.86 -1.51 1.41
C HIS A 14 -4.06 -2.31 1.96
N CYS A 15 -4.98 -2.68 1.09
CA CYS A 15 -6.17 -3.46 1.43
C CYS A 15 -5.86 -4.82 2.04
N GLU A 16 -4.74 -5.44 1.68
CA GLU A 16 -4.27 -6.67 2.31
C GLU A 16 -3.76 -6.46 3.76
N ASN A 17 -3.39 -5.24 4.13
CA ASN A 17 -2.86 -4.93 5.46
C ASN A 17 -3.97 -4.71 6.49
N LEU A 18 -5.24 -4.75 6.09
CA LEU A 18 -6.37 -4.57 6.99
C LEU A 18 -7.32 -5.75 6.98
N ILE A 19 -7.68 -6.22 8.17
CA ILE A 19 -8.67 -7.28 8.37
C ILE A 19 -9.85 -6.70 9.15
N ALA A 20 -11.04 -6.76 8.57
CA ALA A 20 -12.29 -6.53 9.27
C ALA A 20 -12.63 -7.78 10.09
N HIS A 21 -12.51 -7.67 11.42
CA HIS A 21 -12.84 -8.75 12.35
C HIS A 21 -14.04 -8.36 13.22
N GLY A 22 -15.24 -8.66 12.70
CA GLY A 22 -16.48 -8.18 13.30
C GLY A 22 -16.55 -6.66 13.26
N GLU A 23 -16.69 -6.04 14.43
CA GLU A 23 -16.79 -4.57 14.59
C GLU A 23 -15.41 -3.89 14.60
N TYR A 24 -14.31 -4.66 14.68
CA TYR A 24 -12.98 -4.11 14.89
C TYR A 24 -12.09 -4.27 13.65
N PRO A 25 -11.45 -3.19 13.17
CA PRO A 25 -10.42 -3.29 12.17
C PRO A 25 -9.08 -3.71 12.80
N TYR A 26 -8.44 -4.71 12.24
CA TYR A 26 -7.12 -5.19 12.63
C TYR A 26 -6.09 -4.81 11.57
N LEU A 27 -5.14 -3.95 11.94
CA LEU A 27 -3.96 -3.72 11.13
C LEU A 27 -3.02 -4.91 11.27
N ILE A 28 -2.63 -5.49 10.15
CA ILE A 28 -1.49 -6.41 10.06
C ILE A 28 -0.34 -5.69 9.35
N ASP A 29 0.87 -6.22 9.47
CA ASP A 29 2.05 -5.66 8.81
C ASP A 29 2.33 -4.20 9.21
N SER A 30 2.45 -3.98 10.51
CA SER A 30 2.72 -2.66 11.09
C SER A 30 4.21 -2.31 11.12
N GLU A 31 5.04 -2.99 10.32
CA GLU A 31 6.50 -2.81 10.32
C GLU A 31 6.91 -1.46 9.75
N THR A 32 6.05 -0.81 8.96
CA THR A 32 6.25 0.51 8.38
C THR A 32 5.79 1.66 9.28
N LEU A 33 5.47 1.40 10.55
CA LEU A 33 5.28 2.48 11.53
C LEU A 33 6.56 3.29 11.72
N PHE A 34 6.42 4.56 12.12
CA PHE A 34 7.52 5.48 12.41
C PHE A 34 8.37 5.86 11.19
N GLN A 35 7.79 5.92 9.98
CA GLN A 35 8.53 6.42 8.83
C GLN A 35 9.10 7.80 9.09
N ASN A 36 10.35 7.97 8.70
CA ASN A 36 10.97 9.27 8.65
C ASN A 36 10.64 9.96 7.32
N PHE A 37 10.15 11.18 7.41
CA PHE A 37 10.04 12.04 6.24
C PHE A 37 11.30 12.90 6.17
N PRO A 38 12.01 12.96 5.04
CA PRO A 38 13.04 13.97 4.87
C PRO A 38 12.34 15.34 4.91
N LEU A 39 12.46 16.03 6.04
CA LEU A 39 11.88 17.35 6.24
C LEU A 39 12.60 18.42 5.40
N ASP A 40 13.85 18.17 4.97
CA ASP A 40 14.74 19.24 4.49
C ASP A 40 15.35 19.05 3.07
N GLU A 41 15.38 17.86 2.47
CA GLU A 41 16.04 17.69 1.14
C GLU A 41 15.16 18.03 -0.07
N LEU A 42 13.87 18.33 0.15
CA LEU A 42 12.92 18.76 -0.88
C LEU A 42 12.84 20.29 -1.04
N GLU A 43 13.67 21.07 -0.34
CA GLU A 43 13.68 22.53 -0.47
C GLU A 43 14.43 23.05 -1.70
N VAL A 44 15.24 22.24 -2.38
CA VAL A 44 16.20 22.80 -3.35
C VAL A 44 15.84 22.63 -4.83
N GLN A 45 14.97 21.70 -5.25
CA GLN A 45 14.84 21.41 -6.70
C GLN A 45 13.54 21.77 -7.40
N ILE A 46 12.45 22.12 -6.73
CA ILE A 46 11.26 22.63 -7.44
C ILE A 46 10.62 23.72 -6.58
N GLY A 47 10.73 24.98 -7.01
CA GLY A 47 10.19 26.17 -6.33
C GLY A 47 8.66 26.25 -6.25
N SER A 48 7.97 25.14 -6.04
CA SER A 48 6.52 25.08 -5.85
C SER A 48 6.14 23.76 -5.19
N LEU A 49 5.47 23.85 -4.04
CA LEU A 49 4.88 22.77 -3.22
C LEU A 49 5.82 22.26 -2.11
N LYS A 50 5.84 22.99 -0.99
CA LYS A 50 5.87 22.35 0.34
C LYS A 50 4.75 21.32 0.34
N GLN A 51 5.07 20.05 0.10
CA GLN A 51 4.07 19.00 0.14
C GLN A 51 3.73 18.80 1.62
N GLU A 52 2.75 19.56 2.10
CA GLU A 52 2.22 19.39 3.45
C GLU A 52 1.81 17.93 3.61
N ARG A 53 2.32 17.32 4.67
CA ARG A 53 2.02 15.94 5.01
C ARG A 53 0.50 15.79 5.10
N SER A 54 -0.01 14.77 4.43
CA SER A 54 -1.43 14.46 4.36
C SER A 54 -1.65 13.02 4.79
N ILE A 55 -2.85 12.76 5.30
CA ILE A 55 -3.35 11.42 5.64
C ILE A 55 -3.18 10.41 4.50
N SER A 56 -3.13 10.88 3.24
CA SER A 56 -2.90 10.03 2.07
C SER A 56 -1.53 9.33 2.08
N PHE A 57 -0.57 9.83 2.86
CA PHE A 57 0.73 9.17 2.98
C PHE A 57 0.66 7.81 3.66
N THR A 58 -0.36 7.60 4.49
CA THR A 58 -0.56 6.31 5.16
C THR A 58 -0.81 5.16 4.19
N GLY A 59 -1.20 5.45 2.94
CA GLY A 59 -1.68 4.45 1.98
C GLY A 59 -3.12 3.99 2.26
N LEU A 60 -3.60 4.15 3.49
CA LEU A 60 -4.94 3.72 3.93
C LEU A 60 -6.07 4.45 3.18
N ILE A 61 -5.79 5.66 2.68
CA ILE A 61 -6.69 6.48 1.86
C ILE A 61 -5.90 7.06 0.68
N GLU A 62 -6.43 6.91 -0.53
CA GLU A 62 -5.93 7.47 -1.78
C GLU A 62 -6.73 8.71 -2.20
N LYS A 63 -6.05 9.65 -2.87
CA LYS A 63 -6.68 10.87 -3.40
C LYS A 63 -7.56 10.54 -4.62
N SER A 64 -8.74 11.16 -4.67
CA SER A 64 -9.76 10.93 -5.70
C SER A 64 -9.32 11.20 -7.14
N ASP A 65 -8.33 12.08 -7.37
CA ASP A 65 -7.81 12.35 -8.72
C ASP A 65 -7.03 11.16 -9.32
N TYR A 66 -6.49 10.28 -8.47
CA TYR A 66 -5.91 9.01 -8.88
C TYR A 66 -7.01 8.02 -9.30
N ILE A 67 -8.14 8.05 -8.57
CA ILE A 67 -9.32 7.18 -8.73
C ILE A 67 -10.20 7.62 -9.92
N LYS A 68 -10.01 8.81 -10.50
CA LYS A 68 -10.76 9.24 -11.70
C LYS A 68 -10.09 8.85 -13.02
N LYS A 69 -8.79 8.53 -13.01
CA LYS A 69 -8.03 8.12 -14.21
C LYS A 69 -8.07 6.60 -14.42
N CYS A 70 -8.17 5.84 -13.35
CA CYS A 70 -8.48 4.42 -13.36
C CYS A 70 -9.93 4.27 -12.94
N ASP A 71 -10.74 3.41 -13.58
CA ASP A 71 -12.08 3.10 -13.07
C ASP A 71 -12.01 2.82 -11.55
N ARG A 72 -13.03 3.24 -10.79
CA ARG A 72 -13.09 3.16 -9.30
C ARG A 72 -12.71 1.78 -8.71
N SER A 73 -12.68 0.76 -9.54
CA SER A 73 -12.23 -0.61 -9.28
C SER A 73 -10.71 -0.83 -9.16
N GLU A 74 -9.87 0.20 -8.98
CA GLU A 74 -8.40 -0.01 -8.93
C GLU A 74 -7.68 0.56 -7.70
N SER A 75 -8.41 1.01 -6.66
CA SER A 75 -7.76 1.46 -5.43
C SER A 75 -7.15 0.28 -4.66
N CYS A 76 -5.91 0.43 -4.20
CA CYS A 76 -5.28 -0.53 -3.30
C CYS A 76 -5.38 -0.08 -1.83
N SER A 77 -6.05 1.04 -1.54
CA SER A 77 -6.09 1.60 -0.20
C SER A 77 -6.92 0.75 0.75
N ALA A 78 -6.49 0.66 2.01
CA ALA A 78 -7.15 -0.17 3.00
C ALA A 78 -8.63 0.16 3.22
N PHE A 79 -9.02 1.43 3.13
CA PHE A 79 -10.39 1.86 3.40
C PHE A 79 -11.27 2.05 2.15
N GLN A 80 -10.69 2.20 0.96
CA GLN A 80 -11.47 2.47 -0.26
C GLN A 80 -11.49 1.29 -1.25
N ALA A 81 -10.63 0.29 -1.10
CA ALA A 81 -10.68 -0.90 -1.94
C ALA A 81 -12.03 -1.63 -1.78
N ALA A 82 -12.74 -1.84 -2.90
CA ALA A 82 -14.11 -2.34 -2.94
C ALA A 82 -14.28 -3.56 -3.88
N GLY A 83 -13.50 -4.62 -3.65
CA GLY A 83 -13.64 -5.92 -4.33
C GLY A 83 -12.61 -6.22 -5.42
N TYR A 84 -11.74 -5.25 -5.75
CA TYR A 84 -10.79 -5.38 -6.85
C TYR A 84 -9.36 -5.19 -6.36
N ILE A 85 -8.61 -6.28 -6.33
CA ILE A 85 -7.17 -6.25 -6.06
C ILE A 85 -6.46 -6.05 -7.40
N LYS A 86 -5.63 -5.02 -7.49
CA LYS A 86 -4.71 -4.84 -8.61
C LYS A 86 -3.70 -5.99 -8.63
N LYS A 87 -3.98 -7.06 -9.37
CA LYS A 87 -2.98 -8.11 -9.61
C LYS A 87 -1.86 -7.51 -10.48
N ILE A 88 -0.68 -7.36 -9.87
CA ILE A 88 0.56 -6.95 -10.56
C ILE A 88 0.81 -7.97 -11.68
N PHE A 89 1.28 -7.52 -12.85
CA PHE A 89 1.67 -8.41 -13.96
C PHE A 89 2.53 -9.57 -13.45
N GLN A 90 1.98 -10.78 -13.45
CA GLN A 90 2.72 -11.97 -13.06
C GLN A 90 3.29 -12.62 -14.33
N PRO A 91 4.61 -12.89 -14.37
CA PRO A 91 5.18 -13.64 -15.47
C PRO A 91 4.67 -15.07 -15.39
N ARG A 92 4.13 -15.58 -16.49
CA ARG A 92 3.72 -16.98 -16.63
C ARG A 92 4.41 -17.60 -17.83
N ILE A 93 4.95 -18.79 -17.62
CA ILE A 93 5.51 -19.60 -18.69
C ILE A 93 4.35 -20.16 -19.52
N ILE A 94 4.41 -19.96 -20.84
CA ILE A 94 3.52 -20.53 -21.84
C ILE A 94 4.35 -21.49 -22.68
N ASN A 95 3.72 -22.60 -23.11
CA ASN A 95 4.37 -23.66 -23.89
C ASN A 95 5.60 -24.23 -23.16
N ASP A 96 5.48 -24.36 -21.83
CA ASP A 96 6.52 -24.94 -21.00
C ASP A 96 6.91 -26.33 -21.52
N HIS A 97 8.20 -26.66 -21.44
CA HIS A 97 8.79 -27.89 -22.01
C HIS A 97 8.68 -28.06 -23.54
N THR A 98 8.52 -26.98 -24.30
CA THR A 98 8.60 -27.01 -25.76
C THR A 98 9.65 -26.03 -26.31
N ASP A 99 10.04 -26.20 -27.57
CA ASP A 99 10.96 -25.28 -28.27
C ASP A 99 10.36 -23.88 -28.51
N ASP A 100 9.06 -23.69 -28.27
CA ASP A 100 8.33 -22.43 -28.38
C ASP A 100 7.98 -21.82 -27.01
N ILE A 101 8.78 -22.14 -25.99
CA ILE A 101 8.60 -21.59 -24.63
C ILE A 101 8.62 -20.05 -24.64
N LYS A 102 7.60 -19.45 -24.03
CA LYS A 102 7.40 -18.00 -23.99
C LYS A 102 7.05 -17.57 -22.57
N VAL A 103 7.44 -16.36 -22.19
CA VAL A 103 6.93 -15.72 -20.97
C VAL A 103 5.88 -14.70 -21.38
N ARG A 104 4.65 -14.86 -20.87
CA ARG A 104 3.59 -13.85 -21.00
C ARG A 104 3.34 -13.21 -19.65
N PHE A 105 3.18 -11.90 -19.65
CA PHE A 105 2.74 -11.17 -18.47
C PHE A 105 1.23 -11.12 -18.46
N ILE A 106 0.63 -11.60 -17.38
CA ILE A 106 -0.81 -11.76 -17.24
C ILE A 106 -1.28 -10.83 -16.12
N ARG A 107 -2.35 -10.07 -16.36
CA ARG A 107 -2.89 -9.10 -15.40
C ARG A 107 -3.97 -9.73 -14.53
N ASN A 108 -4.76 -10.67 -15.06
CA ASN A 108 -5.76 -11.40 -14.30
C ASN A 108 -5.73 -12.91 -14.58
N GLU A 109 -6.16 -13.73 -13.63
CA GLU A 109 -6.39 -15.17 -13.88
C GLU A 109 -7.42 -15.39 -15.01
N ASN A 110 -8.31 -14.43 -15.23
CA ASN A 110 -9.28 -14.44 -16.34
C ASN A 110 -8.63 -14.20 -17.72
N ASP A 111 -7.42 -13.63 -17.80
CA ASP A 111 -6.68 -13.54 -19.08
C ASP A 111 -6.15 -14.91 -19.56
N ILE A 112 -6.21 -15.93 -18.69
CA ILE A 112 -5.82 -17.32 -19.00
C ILE A 112 -7.02 -18.11 -19.50
N MET A 113 -8.23 -17.76 -19.06
CA MET A 113 -9.49 -18.43 -19.39
C MET A 113 -10.41 -17.45 -20.13
N ALA A 114 -9.96 -16.94 -21.28
CA ALA A 114 -10.89 -16.50 -22.30
C ALA A 114 -11.53 -17.74 -22.96
N ASP A 115 -12.21 -18.55 -22.15
CA ASP A 115 -13.43 -19.20 -22.60
C ASP A 115 -14.52 -18.16 -22.34
N GLU A 116 -15.22 -17.77 -23.40
CA GLU A 116 -16.18 -16.65 -23.44
C GLU A 116 -17.45 -16.90 -22.59
N SER A 117 -17.41 -17.86 -21.67
CA SER A 117 -18.57 -18.45 -20.99
C SER A 117 -18.75 -18.05 -19.53
N SER A 118 -17.74 -17.44 -18.87
CA SER A 118 -17.87 -16.96 -17.49
C SER A 118 -17.82 -15.43 -17.40
N THR A 119 -18.99 -14.80 -17.48
CA THR A 119 -19.21 -13.34 -17.37
C THR A 119 -19.28 -12.84 -15.92
N GLU A 120 -19.11 -13.70 -14.92
CA GLU A 120 -19.20 -13.31 -13.51
C GLU A 120 -17.80 -12.88 -13.02
N PRO A 121 -17.58 -11.62 -12.61
CA PRO A 121 -16.35 -11.24 -11.94
C PRO A 121 -16.20 -12.07 -10.67
N ILE A 122 -15.04 -12.73 -10.50
CA ILE A 122 -14.73 -13.43 -9.26
C ILE A 122 -14.58 -12.37 -8.16
N TYR A 123 -15.66 -12.11 -7.43
CA TYR A 123 -15.64 -11.30 -6.22
C TYR A 123 -14.76 -12.01 -5.20
N THR A 124 -13.52 -11.55 -5.05
CA THR A 124 -12.71 -11.98 -3.91
C THR A 124 -13.27 -11.25 -2.70
N ILE A 125 -13.79 -11.99 -1.71
CA ILE A 125 -14.23 -11.41 -0.45
C ILE A 125 -13.04 -10.64 0.13
N LEU A 126 -13.14 -9.32 0.13
CA LEU A 126 -12.11 -8.45 0.66
C LEU A 126 -12.09 -8.58 2.17
N GLN A 127 -10.95 -9.03 2.71
CA GLN A 127 -10.79 -9.20 4.15
C GLN A 127 -10.81 -7.86 4.90
N ASN A 128 -10.52 -6.74 4.22
CA ASN A 128 -10.55 -5.40 4.81
C ASN A 128 -11.95 -4.78 4.95
N ALA A 129 -12.96 -5.35 4.29
CA ALA A 129 -14.31 -4.80 4.31
C ALA A 129 -15.18 -5.51 5.37
N PRO A 130 -15.77 -4.77 6.34
CA PRO A 130 -16.72 -5.37 7.27
C PRO A 130 -17.93 -5.92 6.51
N CYS A 131 -18.45 -7.04 7.01
CA CYS A 131 -19.52 -7.78 6.35
C CYS A 131 -20.66 -8.04 7.34
N LEU A 132 -21.86 -7.60 6.99
CA LEU A 132 -23.10 -7.87 7.71
C LEU A 132 -24.06 -8.58 6.74
N ASP A 133 -24.61 -9.72 7.14
CA ASP A 133 -25.53 -10.51 6.30
C ASP A 133 -25.02 -10.81 4.87
N LYS A 134 -23.70 -11.06 4.74
CA LYS A 134 -22.97 -11.30 3.47
C LYS A 134 -22.83 -10.07 2.57
N GLN A 135 -23.25 -8.90 3.03
CA GLN A 135 -23.03 -7.64 2.35
C GLN A 135 -21.76 -6.97 2.92
N ALA A 136 -20.78 -6.73 2.05
CA ALA A 136 -19.60 -5.95 2.40
C ALA A 136 -19.93 -4.45 2.39
N TYR A 137 -19.36 -3.71 3.34
CA TYR A 137 -19.52 -2.26 3.44
C TYR A 137 -18.16 -1.57 3.29
N THR A 138 -18.16 -0.46 2.56
CA THR A 138 -16.99 0.41 2.41
C THR A 138 -17.11 1.61 3.34
N ILE A 139 -15.98 2.29 3.58
CA ILE A 139 -15.94 3.50 4.41
C ILE A 139 -16.86 4.61 3.87
N GLU A 140 -17.13 4.63 2.56
CA GLU A 140 -17.99 5.61 1.92
C GLU A 140 -19.42 5.59 2.46
N SER A 141 -19.89 4.42 2.92
CA SER A 141 -21.22 4.28 3.52
C SER A 141 -21.32 4.88 4.94
N PHE A 142 -20.18 5.18 5.56
CA PHE A 142 -20.06 5.65 6.95
C PHE A 142 -19.08 6.82 7.05
N LEU A 143 -19.11 7.71 6.05
CA LEU A 143 -18.11 8.74 5.87
C LEU A 143 -18.14 9.75 7.04
N ASP A 144 -19.34 10.15 7.47
CA ASP A 144 -19.50 11.15 8.53
C ASP A 144 -18.97 10.61 9.87
N GLU A 145 -19.31 9.36 10.21
CA GLU A 145 -18.82 8.68 11.41
C GLU A 145 -17.30 8.46 11.36
N SER A 146 -16.76 8.18 10.16
CA SER A 146 -15.32 8.00 9.96
C SER A 146 -14.57 9.32 10.14
N ILE A 147 -15.12 10.43 9.65
CA ILE A 147 -14.57 11.78 9.85
C ILE A 147 -14.65 12.15 11.33
N GLU A 148 -15.78 11.94 11.98
CA GLU A 148 -15.96 12.22 13.40
C GLU A 148 -14.98 11.42 14.26
N GLY A 149 -14.88 10.11 14.03
CA GLY A 149 -13.96 9.22 14.74
C GLY A 149 -12.50 9.62 14.55
N TYR A 150 -12.12 10.01 13.33
CA TYR A 150 -10.79 10.55 13.05
C TYR A 150 -10.53 11.84 13.84
N MET A 151 -11.42 12.83 13.73
CA MET A 151 -11.28 14.14 14.37
C MET A 151 -11.24 14.02 15.90
N HIS A 152 -12.14 13.22 16.48
CA HIS A 152 -12.18 12.98 17.92
C HIS A 152 -10.88 12.33 18.42
N THR A 153 -10.40 11.29 17.73
CA THR A 153 -9.16 10.60 18.10
C THR A 153 -7.95 11.53 17.95
N TYR A 154 -7.87 12.29 16.86
CA TYR A 154 -6.77 13.22 16.61
C TYR A 154 -6.74 14.33 17.66
N GLN A 155 -7.90 14.89 18.02
CA GLN A 155 -8.00 15.87 19.09
C GLN A 155 -7.60 15.28 20.45
N HIS A 156 -7.97 14.02 20.72
CA HIS A 156 -7.56 13.33 21.93
C HIS A 156 -6.04 13.16 22.01
N ILE A 157 -5.40 12.75 20.92
CA ILE A 157 -3.93 12.68 20.81
C ILE A 157 -3.32 14.06 21.05
N LYS A 158 -3.84 15.10 20.40
CA LYS A 158 -3.34 16.47 20.53
C LYS A 158 -3.43 16.99 21.97
N ASN A 159 -4.54 16.70 22.66
CA ASN A 159 -4.73 17.11 24.05
C ASN A 159 -3.75 16.42 25.03
N HIS A 160 -3.18 15.28 24.64
CA HIS A 160 -2.21 14.54 25.43
C HIS A 160 -0.81 14.57 24.83
N ALA A 161 -0.56 15.44 23.84
CA ALA A 161 0.69 15.47 23.09
C ALA A 161 1.91 15.70 24.00
N GLU A 162 1.79 16.53 25.05
CA GLU A 162 2.87 16.78 26.00
C GLU A 162 3.30 15.51 26.74
N VAL A 163 2.34 14.74 27.24
CA VAL A 163 2.61 13.46 27.93
C VAL A 163 3.11 12.41 26.95
N LEU A 164 2.55 12.37 25.75
CA LEU A 164 2.99 11.45 24.71
C LEU A 164 4.41 11.78 24.27
N LEU A 165 4.79 13.04 24.08
CA LEU A 165 6.11 13.42 23.57
C LEU A 165 7.18 13.51 24.67
N ASP A 166 6.84 13.25 25.92
CA ASP A 166 7.81 13.17 27.01
C ASP A 166 8.86 12.10 26.69
N GLY A 167 10.13 12.51 26.66
CA GLY A 167 11.27 11.65 26.32
C GLY A 167 11.48 10.51 27.32
N ASP A 168 11.01 10.70 28.55
CA ASP A 168 11.06 9.71 29.62
C ASP A 168 9.79 8.84 29.70
N ASN A 169 8.86 9.01 28.76
CA ASN A 169 7.65 8.19 28.68
C ASN A 169 8.04 6.70 28.53
N GLU A 170 7.55 5.88 29.46
CA GLU A 170 7.82 4.44 29.51
C GLU A 170 7.45 3.73 28.20
N PHE A 171 6.39 4.19 27.54
CA PHE A 171 5.95 3.68 26.23
C PHE A 171 7.03 3.83 25.17
N TRP A 172 7.62 5.02 25.00
CA TRP A 172 8.68 5.23 24.02
C TRP A 172 9.97 4.52 24.39
N CYS A 173 10.28 4.48 25.68
CA CYS A 173 11.41 3.70 26.19
C CYS A 173 11.26 2.21 25.88
N ALA A 174 10.05 1.66 25.98
CA ALA A 174 9.75 0.28 25.61
C ALA A 174 9.86 0.08 24.10
N ILE A 175 9.20 0.92 23.29
CA ILE A 175 9.21 0.81 21.82
C ILE A 175 10.63 0.87 21.26
N LYS A 176 11.47 1.81 21.71
CA LYS A 176 12.87 1.94 21.25
C LYS A 176 13.72 0.69 21.48
N LYS A 177 13.40 -0.10 22.51
CA LYS A 177 14.18 -1.31 22.87
C LYS A 177 13.78 -2.53 22.04
N ILE A 178 12.54 -2.56 21.57
CA ILE A 178 11.95 -3.78 20.97
C ILE A 178 11.66 -3.63 19.47
N THR A 179 11.66 -2.41 18.93
CA THR A 179 11.14 -2.13 17.59
C THR A 179 12.26 -1.73 16.64
N SER A 180 12.35 -2.43 15.52
CA SER A 180 13.03 -1.95 14.31
C SER A 180 11.96 -1.67 13.27
N ALA A 181 11.80 -0.40 12.88
CA ALA A 181 10.89 -0.02 11.80
C ALA A 181 11.52 -0.35 10.43
N ARG A 182 10.70 -0.79 9.48
CA ARG A 182 11.08 -0.94 8.07
C ARG A 182 10.87 0.40 7.36
N GLU A 183 11.95 0.99 6.87
CA GLU A 183 11.87 2.22 6.06
C GLU A 183 11.58 1.89 4.59
N VAL A 184 10.55 2.50 4.02
CA VAL A 184 10.16 2.32 2.61
C VAL A 184 10.74 3.47 1.78
N ILE A 185 11.95 3.25 1.23
CA ILE A 185 12.69 4.28 0.48
C ILE A 185 12.18 4.44 -0.96
N ARG A 186 11.68 3.34 -1.55
CA ARG A 186 11.11 3.27 -2.90
C ARG A 186 9.99 2.22 -2.92
N THR A 187 9.06 2.36 -3.87
CA THR A 187 7.95 1.41 -4.02
C THR A 187 8.47 0.02 -4.39
N THR A 188 7.81 -1.03 -3.90
CA THR A 188 8.14 -2.42 -4.23
C THR A 188 8.11 -2.67 -5.74
N LEU A 189 7.21 -2.01 -6.47
CA LEU A 189 7.12 -2.10 -7.93
C LEU A 189 8.41 -1.64 -8.63
N PHE A 190 9.07 -0.59 -8.11
CA PHE A 190 10.34 -0.12 -8.66
C PHE A 190 11.39 -1.23 -8.61
N TYR A 191 11.57 -1.85 -7.45
CA TYR A 191 12.53 -2.95 -7.29
C TYR A 191 12.15 -4.18 -8.12
N ALA A 192 10.86 -4.52 -8.19
CA ALA A 192 10.40 -5.63 -9.03
C ALA A 192 10.72 -5.39 -10.51
N MET A 193 10.53 -4.16 -11.01
CA MET A 193 10.88 -3.80 -12.39
C MET A 193 12.40 -3.82 -12.61
N LEU A 194 13.17 -3.31 -11.66
CA LEU A 194 14.64 -3.33 -11.71
C LEU A 194 15.18 -4.75 -11.79
N ILE A 195 14.72 -5.64 -10.89
CA ILE A 195 15.12 -7.05 -10.88
C ILE A 195 14.77 -7.71 -12.22
N ARG A 196 13.55 -7.49 -12.73
CA ARG A 196 13.12 -8.04 -14.04
C ARG A 196 13.99 -7.56 -15.19
N ARG A 197 14.46 -6.31 -15.12
CA ARG A 197 15.36 -5.75 -16.13
C ARG A 197 16.71 -6.43 -16.09
N LEU A 198 17.28 -6.63 -14.89
CA LEU A 198 18.56 -7.32 -14.71
C LEU A 198 18.53 -8.80 -15.11
N GLN A 199 17.35 -9.43 -15.08
CA GLN A 199 17.13 -10.81 -15.54
C GLN A 199 17.10 -10.97 -17.07
N GLN A 200 17.18 -9.89 -17.86
CA GLN A 200 17.25 -10.03 -19.32
C GLN A 200 18.63 -10.56 -19.76
N PRO A 201 18.72 -11.36 -20.84
CA PRO A 201 19.95 -12.02 -21.25
C PRO A 201 21.16 -11.10 -21.35
N GLN A 202 20.97 -9.89 -21.89
CA GLN A 202 22.01 -8.87 -22.04
C GLN A 202 22.66 -8.41 -20.72
N PHE A 203 21.93 -8.44 -19.59
CA PHE A 203 22.43 -8.06 -18.27
C PHE A 203 22.84 -9.30 -17.46
N SER A 204 22.11 -10.40 -17.61
CA SER A 204 22.42 -11.65 -16.90
C SER A 204 23.67 -12.36 -17.44
N ALA A 205 24.01 -12.17 -18.72
CA ALA A 205 25.21 -12.76 -19.32
C ALA A 205 26.50 -11.98 -19.01
N ASN A 206 26.41 -10.73 -18.55
CA ASN A 206 27.56 -9.87 -18.29
C ASN A 206 27.35 -8.96 -17.07
N GLN A 207 28.02 -9.29 -15.97
CA GLN A 207 27.93 -8.56 -14.71
C GLN A 207 28.35 -7.08 -14.83
N GLU A 208 29.32 -6.77 -15.69
CA GLU A 208 29.81 -5.39 -15.87
C GLU A 208 28.74 -4.50 -16.53
N VAL A 209 28.02 -5.04 -17.51
CA VAL A 209 26.90 -4.34 -18.15
C VAL A 209 25.76 -4.10 -17.17
N ALA A 210 25.47 -5.08 -16.31
CA ALA A 210 24.48 -4.92 -15.24
C ALA A 210 24.89 -3.85 -14.22
N ARG A 211 26.17 -3.81 -13.84
CA ARG A 211 26.72 -2.82 -12.91
C ARG A 211 26.62 -1.40 -13.48
N GLN A 212 27.04 -1.20 -14.73
CA GLN A 212 26.95 0.10 -15.41
C GLN A 212 25.51 0.61 -15.51
N TYR A 213 24.54 -0.28 -15.68
CA TYR A 213 23.13 0.08 -15.70
C TYR A 213 22.58 0.50 -14.33
N LEU A 214 23.12 -0.04 -13.24
CA LEU A 214 22.72 0.33 -11.87
C LEU A 214 23.36 1.63 -11.39
N GLU A 215 24.55 1.94 -11.89
CA GLU A 215 25.32 3.14 -11.52
C GLU A 215 24.95 4.39 -12.35
N GLY A 216 24.25 4.22 -13.48
CA GLY A 216 23.83 5.29 -14.40
C GLY A 216 22.39 5.75 -14.20
#